data_AF-A0A8J6GKH4-F1
#
_entry.id   AF-A0A8J6GKH4-F1
#
_cell.length_a   1.000
_cell.length_b   1.000
_cell.length_c   1.000
_cell.angle_alpha   90.00
_cell.angle_beta   90.00
_cell.angle_gamma   90.00
#
_symmetry.space_group_name_H-M   'P 1'
#
loop_
_entity.id
_entity.type
_entity.pdbx_description
1 polymer ?
#
loop_
_entity_poly.entity_id
_entity_poly.type
_entity_poly.pdbx_seq_one_letter_code
_entity_poly.pdbx_strand_id
1 'polypeptide(L)'
;MRPRRIASVKLAFLAVLLAAPLTLAETPYLVRVDAARPLRPLLPFWRSTGFCPPLPHDQADRFDLSWDQQLNLAYIGAVPHSGIEQVRIHWLLDLITARCHIILDRDTGPSALEQVTAFSRAQSR
;
A
#
# COMPACT_ATOMS: atom_id res chain seq x y z
N MET A 1 68.51 -31.38 -11.12
CA MET A 1 68.33 -29.97 -11.56
C MET A 1 66.85 -29.62 -11.41
N ARG A 2 66.50 -28.82 -10.40
CA ARG A 2 65.11 -28.66 -9.89
C ARG A 2 64.55 -27.27 -10.27
N PRO A 3 63.28 -27.16 -10.71
CA PRO A 3 62.80 -26.00 -11.47
C PRO A 3 62.40 -24.86 -10.53
N ARG A 4 63.35 -23.99 -10.18
CA ARG A 4 63.11 -22.82 -9.29
C ARG A 4 62.36 -21.66 -9.96
N ARG A 5 62.25 -21.64 -11.29
CA ARG A 5 61.67 -20.50 -12.03
C ARG A 5 60.13 -20.44 -12.00
N ILE A 6 59.43 -21.58 -11.95
CA ILE A 6 57.97 -21.63 -12.05
C ILE A 6 57.28 -21.17 -10.74
N ALA A 7 57.86 -21.50 -9.59
CA ALA A 7 57.34 -21.07 -8.28
C ALA A 7 57.42 -19.54 -8.10
N SER A 8 58.49 -18.92 -8.62
CA SER A 8 58.76 -17.49 -8.51
C SER A 8 57.76 -16.65 -9.30
N VAL A 9 57.38 -17.10 -10.50
CA VAL A 9 56.39 -16.42 -11.34
C VAL A 9 54.99 -16.50 -10.71
N LYS A 10 54.61 -17.66 -10.15
CA LYS A 10 53.32 -17.81 -9.47
C LYS A 10 53.22 -16.94 -8.22
N LEU A 11 54.29 -16.85 -7.43
CA LEU A 11 54.34 -15.97 -6.26
C LEU A 11 54.27 -14.49 -6.66
N ALA A 12 55.00 -14.10 -7.72
CA ALA A 12 54.94 -12.73 -8.23
C ALA A 12 53.54 -12.39 -8.76
N PHE A 13 52.89 -13.31 -9.47
CA PHE A 13 51.52 -13.12 -9.96
C PHE A 13 50.51 -13.03 -8.82
N LEU A 14 50.64 -13.87 -7.79
CA LEU A 14 49.79 -13.81 -6.59
C LEU A 14 49.99 -12.50 -5.82
N ALA A 15 51.23 -12.02 -5.71
CA ALA A 15 51.56 -10.75 -5.08
C ALA A 15 50.99 -9.56 -5.86
N VAL A 16 51.02 -9.61 -7.20
CA VAL A 16 50.38 -8.58 -8.05
C VAL A 16 48.85 -8.64 -7.94
N LEU A 17 48.25 -9.84 -7.84
CA LEU A 17 46.81 -10.00 -7.67
C LEU A 17 46.32 -9.53 -6.27
N LEU A 18 47.13 -9.74 -5.22
CA LEU A 18 46.88 -9.26 -3.86
C LEU A 18 47.17 -7.76 -3.68
N ALA A 19 48.08 -7.19 -4.50
CA ALA A 19 48.41 -5.77 -4.51
C ALA A 19 47.54 -4.95 -5.47
N ALA A 20 46.74 -5.59 -6.32
CA ALA A 20 45.74 -4.91 -7.12
C ALA A 20 44.66 -4.37 -6.17
N PRO A 21 44.49 -3.04 -6.06
CA PRO A 21 43.43 -2.49 -5.24
C PRO A 21 42.10 -2.91 -5.87
N LEU A 22 41.40 -3.84 -5.21
CA LEU A 22 39.96 -4.07 -5.42
C LEU A 22 39.19 -2.89 -4.82
N THR A 23 39.54 -1.67 -5.19
CA THR A 23 38.74 -0.49 -4.84
C THR A 23 37.73 -0.30 -5.95
N LEU A 24 36.62 -1.02 -5.86
CA LEU A 24 35.36 -0.58 -6.46
C LEU A 24 34.86 0.62 -5.64
N ALA A 25 35.62 1.72 -5.68
CA ALA A 25 35.24 2.94 -4.99
C ALA A 25 34.15 3.60 -5.83
N GLU A 26 32.89 3.44 -5.42
CA GLU A 26 31.82 4.29 -5.94
C GLU A 26 32.21 5.75 -5.71
N THR A 27 32.25 6.54 -6.78
CA THR A 27 32.50 7.98 -6.67
C THR A 27 31.36 8.60 -5.88
N PRO A 28 31.64 9.32 -4.78
CA PRO A 28 30.56 9.88 -3.97
C PRO A 28 29.76 10.92 -4.76
N TYR A 29 28.44 10.86 -4.65
CA TYR A 29 27.55 11.88 -5.21
C TYR A 29 27.57 13.14 -4.34
N LEU A 30 27.88 14.28 -4.95
CA LEU A 30 27.83 15.58 -4.28
C LEU A 30 26.42 16.20 -4.42
N VAL A 31 25.68 16.32 -3.31
CA VAL A 31 24.38 16.99 -3.25
C VAL A 31 24.51 18.31 -2.48
N ARG A 32 24.19 19.44 -3.13
CA ARG A 32 24.23 20.78 -2.50
C ARG A 32 22.81 21.32 -2.34
N VAL A 33 22.48 21.78 -1.14
CA VAL A 33 21.17 22.37 -0.80
C VAL A 33 21.39 23.74 -0.17
N ASP A 34 20.77 24.78 -0.74
CA ASP A 34 20.78 26.14 -0.21
C ASP A 34 19.44 26.45 0.47
N ALA A 35 19.43 26.40 1.81
CA ALA A 35 18.24 26.64 2.61
C ALA A 35 17.85 28.12 2.73
N ALA A 36 18.74 29.06 2.34
CA ALA A 36 18.45 30.49 2.38
C ALA A 36 17.65 30.97 1.16
N ARG A 37 17.48 30.11 0.14
CA ARG A 37 16.87 30.47 -1.14
C ARG A 37 15.56 29.69 -1.41
N PRO A 38 14.43 30.04 -0.75
CA PRO A 38 13.14 29.43 -1.03
C PRO A 38 12.71 29.75 -2.47
N LEU A 39 12.35 28.71 -3.25
CA LEU A 39 11.97 28.88 -4.66
C LEU A 39 10.45 28.95 -4.88
N ARG A 40 9.69 28.06 -4.23
CA ARG A 40 8.23 27.95 -4.33
C ARG A 40 7.65 27.07 -3.22
N PRO A 41 6.34 27.14 -2.94
CA PRO A 41 5.69 26.19 -2.05
C PRO A 41 5.79 24.76 -2.58
N LEU A 42 6.05 23.81 -1.68
CA LEU A 42 5.91 22.38 -1.94
C LEU A 42 4.71 21.87 -1.16
N LEU A 43 3.63 21.57 -1.87
CA LEU A 43 2.44 20.99 -1.26
C LEU A 43 2.61 19.47 -1.10
N PRO A 44 2.14 18.88 0.00
CA PRO A 44 2.25 17.45 0.26
C PRO A 44 1.16 16.67 -0.47
N PHE A 45 1.30 16.52 -1.78
CA PHE A 45 0.31 15.88 -2.67
C PHE A 45 0.20 14.35 -2.51
N TRP A 46 1.02 13.74 -1.67
CA TRP A 46 1.15 12.28 -1.50
C TRP A 46 0.44 11.73 -0.25
N ARG A 47 -0.30 12.56 0.50
CA ARG A 47 -0.92 12.21 1.80
C ARG A 47 -2.13 11.27 1.70
N SER A 48 -2.13 10.29 0.79
CA SER A 48 -3.22 9.33 0.63
C SER A 48 -2.70 7.90 0.57
N THR A 49 -3.49 6.98 1.12
CA THR A 49 -3.35 5.54 0.96
C THR A 49 -4.70 4.91 0.61
N GLY A 50 -4.78 3.59 0.50
CA GLY A 50 -6.02 2.87 0.27
C GLY A 50 -5.86 1.35 0.33
N PHE A 51 -6.98 0.66 0.46
CA PHE A 51 -7.03 -0.80 0.46
C PHE A 51 -8.35 -1.31 -0.12
N CYS A 52 -8.42 -2.62 -0.34
CA CYS A 52 -9.63 -3.32 -0.75
C CYS A 52 -9.84 -4.49 0.23
N PRO A 53 -11.01 -4.61 0.89
CA PRO A 53 -11.29 -5.77 1.72
C PRO A 53 -11.24 -7.05 0.87
N PRO A 54 -10.84 -8.20 1.45
CA PRO A 54 -10.75 -9.46 0.74
C PRO A 54 -12.13 -9.95 0.30
N LEU A 55 -12.15 -10.99 -0.54
CA LEU A 55 -13.39 -11.71 -0.85
C LEU A 55 -13.87 -12.53 0.37
N PRO A 56 -15.18 -12.75 0.53
CA PRO A 56 -16.27 -12.13 -0.25
C PRO A 56 -16.57 -10.70 0.23
N HIS A 57 -16.91 -9.80 -0.70
CA HIS A 57 -17.08 -8.37 -0.40
C HIS A 57 -18.33 -8.05 0.45
N ASP A 58 -19.33 -8.94 0.46
CA ASP A 58 -20.49 -8.86 1.35
C ASP A 58 -20.17 -9.07 2.84
N GLN A 59 -18.93 -9.46 3.15
CA GLN A 59 -18.39 -9.61 4.51
C GLN A 59 -17.20 -8.67 4.74
N ALA A 60 -17.13 -7.56 4.01
CA ALA A 60 -16.11 -6.53 4.19
C ALA A 60 -16.08 -5.99 5.62
N ASP A 61 -17.21 -6.01 6.34
CA ASP A 61 -17.32 -5.60 7.74
C ASP A 61 -16.36 -6.37 8.65
N ARG A 62 -16.18 -7.67 8.39
CA ARG A 62 -15.27 -8.53 9.18
C ARG A 62 -13.82 -8.12 9.05
N PHE A 63 -13.43 -7.53 7.91
CA PHE A 63 -12.09 -7.02 7.68
C PHE A 63 -11.97 -5.57 8.14
N ASP A 64 -12.86 -4.69 7.66
CA ASP A 64 -12.82 -3.25 7.89
C ASP A 64 -12.96 -2.88 9.38
N LEU A 65 -13.76 -3.64 10.13
CA LEU A 65 -14.03 -3.41 11.55
C LEU A 65 -13.19 -4.30 12.49
N SER A 66 -12.34 -5.17 11.93
CA SER A 66 -11.47 -6.06 12.70
C SER A 66 -10.53 -5.29 13.63
N TRP A 67 -10.05 -5.98 14.67
CA TRP A 67 -9.02 -5.43 15.55
C TRP A 67 -7.72 -5.13 14.79
N ASP A 68 -7.35 -6.00 13.84
CA ASP A 68 -6.19 -5.80 12.96
C ASP A 68 -6.29 -4.48 12.19
N GLN A 69 -7.48 -4.17 11.67
CA GLN A 69 -7.69 -2.95 10.91
C GLN A 69 -7.77 -1.70 11.79
N GLN A 70 -8.31 -1.81 13.00
CA GLN A 70 -8.24 -0.74 13.99
C GLN A 70 -6.78 -0.39 14.33
N LEU A 71 -5.94 -1.40 14.55
CA LEU A 71 -4.50 -1.20 14.79
C LEU A 71 -3.81 -0.59 13.55
N ASN A 72 -4.07 -1.12 12.36
CA ASN A 72 -3.52 -0.61 11.11
C ASN A 72 -3.87 0.89 10.89
N LEU A 73 -5.13 1.27 11.12
CA LEU A 73 -5.56 2.67 11.04
C LEU A 73 -4.93 3.54 12.13
N ALA A 74 -4.66 3.01 13.32
CA ALA A 74 -3.89 3.72 14.34
C ALA A 74 -2.45 3.99 13.88
N TYR A 75 -1.79 3.02 13.21
CA TYR A 75 -0.46 3.23 12.61
C TYR A 75 -0.48 4.26 11.49
N ILE A 76 -1.48 4.21 10.61
CA ILE A 76 -1.66 5.20 9.53
C ILE A 76 -1.88 6.61 10.12
N GLY A 77 -2.74 6.72 11.14
CA GLY A 77 -3.02 7.98 11.82
C GLY A 77 -1.89 8.51 12.69
N ALA A 78 -0.96 7.65 13.11
CA ALA A 78 0.21 8.03 13.90
C ALA A 78 1.31 8.73 13.08
N VAL A 79 1.20 8.76 11.74
CA VAL A 79 2.16 9.48 10.90
C VAL A 79 2.14 10.99 11.24
N PRO A 80 3.28 11.60 11.63
CA PRO A 80 3.30 12.97 12.14
C PRO A 80 2.89 13.99 11.08
N HIS A 81 2.39 15.14 11.54
CA HIS A 81 2.01 16.30 10.72
C HIS A 81 1.02 15.96 9.58
N SER A 82 0.07 15.07 9.87
CA SER A 82 -0.91 14.58 8.88
C SER A 82 -0.20 14.02 7.64
N GLY A 83 0.88 13.24 7.82
CA GLY A 83 1.63 12.68 6.70
C GLY A 83 0.79 11.72 5.83
N ILE A 84 -0.32 11.22 6.36
CA ILE A 84 -1.43 10.61 5.63
C ILE A 84 -2.74 11.27 6.11
N GLU A 85 -3.60 11.67 5.17
CA GLU A 85 -4.87 12.37 5.42
C GLU A 85 -6.08 11.59 4.88
N GLN A 86 -5.90 10.77 3.85
CA GLN A 86 -6.98 10.02 3.21
C GLN A 86 -6.68 8.52 3.18
N VAL A 87 -7.70 7.70 3.47
CA VAL A 87 -7.71 6.26 3.19
C VAL A 87 -8.85 5.98 2.21
N ARG A 88 -8.52 5.60 0.98
CA ARG A 88 -9.50 5.20 -0.05
C ARG A 88 -9.87 3.73 0.14
N ILE A 89 -11.11 3.47 0.55
CA ILE A 89 -11.62 2.13 0.87
C ILE A 89 -12.59 1.68 -0.22
N HIS A 90 -12.37 0.50 -0.80
CA HIS A 90 -13.30 -0.09 -1.77
C HIS A 90 -14.48 -0.75 -1.06
N TRP A 91 -15.64 -0.86 -1.73
CA TRP A 91 -16.83 -1.58 -1.25
C TRP A 91 -17.48 -0.99 0.02
N LEU A 92 -17.26 0.29 0.34
CA LEU A 92 -17.86 0.93 1.51
C LEU A 92 -19.40 0.83 1.59
N LEU A 93 -20.08 0.75 0.45
CA LEU A 93 -21.54 0.65 0.44
C LEU A 93 -22.05 -0.75 0.85
N ASP A 94 -21.21 -1.79 0.79
CA ASP A 94 -21.56 -3.14 1.23
C ASP A 94 -21.65 -3.23 2.77
N LEU A 95 -21.13 -2.23 3.49
CA LEU A 95 -21.29 -2.09 4.94
C LEU A 95 -22.68 -1.54 5.33
N ILE A 96 -23.45 -1.01 4.37
CA ILE A 96 -24.72 -0.33 4.64
C ILE A 96 -25.88 -1.30 4.48
N THR A 97 -26.71 -1.42 5.51
CA THR A 97 -28.00 -2.12 5.42
C THR A 97 -29.15 -1.12 5.50
N ALA A 98 -30.04 -1.15 4.50
CA ALA A 98 -31.25 -0.33 4.47
C ALA A 98 -32.47 -1.18 4.84
N ARG A 99 -33.28 -0.72 5.80
CA ARG A 99 -34.58 -1.32 6.10
C ARG A 99 -35.68 -0.48 5.46
N CYS A 100 -36.36 -1.03 4.46
CA CYS A 100 -37.55 -0.41 3.89
C CYS A 100 -38.78 -0.86 4.69
N HIS A 101 -39.43 0.08 5.38
CA HIS A 101 -40.71 -0.19 6.02
C HIS A 101 -41.83 0.23 5.06
N ILE A 102 -42.48 -0.76 4.45
CA ILE A 102 -43.58 -0.50 3.54
C ILE A 102 -44.84 -0.40 4.38
N ILE A 103 -45.38 0.81 4.48
CA ILE A 103 -46.76 1.00 4.91
C ILE A 103 -47.61 0.55 3.72
N LEU A 104 -48.05 -0.71 3.74
CA LEU A 104 -49.04 -1.18 2.78
C LEU A 104 -50.35 -0.50 3.14
N ASP A 105 -50.71 0.52 2.38
CA ASP A 105 -52.10 0.93 2.29
C ASP A 105 -52.89 -0.27 1.73
N ARG A 106 -54.09 -0.51 2.27
CA ARG A 106 -54.90 -1.71 1.98
C ARG A 106 -55.25 -1.87 0.50
N ASP A 107 -55.06 -0.81 -0.29
CA ASP A 107 -55.35 -0.76 -1.73
C ASP A 107 -54.14 -1.09 -2.62
N THR A 108 -52.97 -1.36 -2.05
CA THR A 108 -51.78 -1.72 -2.81
C THR A 108 -51.86 -3.19 -3.26
N GLY A 109 -52.27 -3.41 -4.51
CA GLY A 109 -52.35 -4.74 -5.12
C GLY A 109 -51.01 -5.51 -5.14
N PRO A 110 -51.02 -6.80 -5.53
CA PRO A 110 -49.89 -7.74 -5.40
C PRO A 110 -48.57 -7.32 -6.10
N SER A 111 -48.57 -6.26 -6.91
CA SER A 111 -47.38 -5.79 -7.63
C SER A 111 -46.32 -5.15 -6.74
N ALA A 112 -46.68 -4.60 -5.58
CA ALA A 112 -45.70 -4.00 -4.65
C ALA A 112 -44.80 -5.06 -3.99
N LEU A 113 -45.37 -6.20 -3.62
CA LEU A 113 -44.63 -7.34 -3.05
C LEU A 113 -43.69 -7.99 -4.09
N GLU A 114 -44.12 -8.08 -5.35
CA GLU A 114 -43.26 -8.56 -6.44
C GLU A 114 -42.08 -7.62 -6.72
N GLN A 115 -42.31 -6.29 -6.73
CA GLN A 115 -41.26 -5.30 -6.95
C GLN A 115 -40.20 -5.31 -5.85
N VAL A 116 -40.61 -5.50 -4.59
CA VAL A 116 -39.68 -5.57 -3.45
C VAL A 116 -38.88 -6.84 -3.47
N THR A 117 -39.51 -7.97 -3.82
CA THR A 117 -38.82 -9.25 -3.96
C THR A 117 -37.83 -9.21 -5.13
N ALA A 118 -38.18 -8.52 -6.23
CA ALA A 118 -37.31 -8.30 -7.37
C ALA A 118 -36.11 -7.40 -7.01
N PHE A 119 -36.33 -6.33 -6.25
CA PHE A 119 -35.27 -5.43 -5.79
C PHE A 119 -34.31 -6.14 -4.83
N SER A 120 -34.83 -6.93 -3.87
CA SER A 120 -34.01 -7.72 -2.96
C SER A 120 -33.16 -8.77 -3.70
N ARG A 121 -33.70 -9.42 -4.74
CA ARG A 121 -32.93 -10.37 -5.57
C ARG A 121 -31.89 -9.70 -6.47
N ALA A 122 -32.08 -8.44 -6.84
CA ALA A 122 -31.14 -7.68 -7.65
C ALA A 122 -29.93 -7.20 -6.85
N GLN A 123 -30.06 -6.98 -5.54
CA GLN A 123 -28.96 -6.61 -4.64
C GLN A 123 -28.14 -7.80 -4.12
N SER A 124 -28.62 -9.03 -4.28
CA SER A 124 -27.93 -10.26 -3.86
C SER A 124 -27.08 -10.91 -4.97
N ARG A 125 -26.65 -10.15 -5.98
CA ARG A 125 -25.74 -10.57 -7.05
C ARG A 125 -24.55 -9.62 -7.13
#